data_AF-H6WA34-F1
#
_entry.id   AF-H6WA34-F1
#
_cell.length_a   1.000
_cell.length_b   1.000
_cell.length_c   1.000
_cell.angle_alpha   90.00
_cell.angle_beta   90.00
_cell.angle_gamma   90.00
#
_symmetry.space_group_name_H-M   'P 1'
#
loop_
_entity.id
_entity.type
_entity.pdbx_description
1 polymer ?
#
loop_
_entity_poly.entity_id
_entity_poly.type
_entity_poly.pdbx_seq_one_letter_code
_entity_poly.pdbx_strand_id
1 'polypeptide(L)'
;TLLGLREPLHLVLIKHDFMTHERWLVSSQVIEWRMVLCSESWSTRINMDLQGVFDESKVNVGSIEVVLQLVPTCHRQLPIAQDVFNAQLRMENVTYGSEKERKFLVYAKQWWQEFKTEHEEDERPVKIFAQDENGLNRFVCDYVSPVRAGRILDSPAQAARFVASISTQLSSSIGSNTAAHDIWKSGLAFLVENRGNVDNHSVLLCSLLLGFGMNAYVAVGVVKDDFSGQRPHSWVVTFQEEQPNKAIFWEASTGKKFSFRAFPHYSPPSNCKVEYVTIGCIFNHYQFFANNYKTKSIETCIFDLNNANRWKRMSEEIIAIVVDNKYFEKAISGDGNNNISWNNRIPLSVSRLVASTSDVIKMSNDLENQLRTLVSRWRSARLGTNVTSKWDDQLCYMLGQALFSYELEQLTGLSNVGNDEFKSSIQRHVKDGYTFKAFPVHVLHINARLILDTALKSPIFQEIINCRGSDVNLALRVKVFSYAEHSTPTWVIFGCFYQFSQ
;
A
#
# COMPACT_ATOMS: atom_id res chain seq x y z
N THR A 1 14.95 -28.66 13.54
CA THR A 1 15.14 -28.27 14.96
C THR A 1 14.81 -26.80 15.12
N LEU A 2 14.39 -26.34 16.31
CA LEU A 2 14.04 -24.91 16.53
C LEU A 2 15.22 -23.96 16.24
N LEU A 3 16.47 -24.40 16.47
CA LEU A 3 17.66 -23.63 16.15
C LEU A 3 17.79 -23.29 14.64
N GLY A 4 17.25 -24.15 13.78
CA GLY A 4 17.24 -23.95 12.33
C GLY A 4 16.16 -22.97 11.83
N LEU A 5 15.27 -22.50 12.71
CA LEU A 5 14.30 -21.46 12.38
C LEU A 5 14.98 -20.09 12.51
N ARG A 6 15.41 -19.56 11.37
CA ARG A 6 16.29 -18.38 11.30
C ARG A 6 15.56 -17.03 11.19
N GLU A 7 14.24 -17.04 11.11
CA GLU A 7 13.44 -15.82 10.96
C GLU A 7 13.49 -14.99 12.24
N PRO A 8 14.06 -13.77 12.22
CA PRO A 8 14.01 -12.89 13.38
C PRO A 8 12.61 -12.36 13.61
N LEU A 9 12.33 -11.91 14.84
CA LEU A 9 11.12 -11.14 15.11
C LEU A 9 11.37 -9.69 14.68
N HIS A 10 10.49 -9.14 13.86
CA HIS A 10 10.51 -7.74 13.48
C HIS A 10 9.62 -6.94 14.42
N LEU A 11 10.23 -6.00 15.15
CA LEU A 11 9.57 -5.13 16.12
C LEU A 11 9.55 -3.70 15.59
N VAL A 12 8.36 -3.12 15.54
CA VAL A 12 8.13 -1.74 15.08
C VAL A 12 7.47 -0.93 16.19
N LEU A 13 8.01 0.25 16.47
CA LEU A 13 7.41 1.22 17.39
C LEU A 13 6.72 2.32 16.59
N ILE A 14 5.45 2.60 16.93
CA ILE A 14 4.64 3.65 16.31
C ILE A 14 4.17 4.66 17.36
N LYS A 15 4.23 5.93 16.99
CA LYS A 15 3.51 7.02 17.66
C LYS A 15 2.14 7.19 17.01
N HIS A 16 1.08 7.22 17.81
CA HIS A 16 -0.30 7.41 17.34
C HIS A 16 -0.89 8.67 17.97
N ASP A 17 -1.38 9.58 17.13
CA ASP A 17 -2.16 10.74 17.58
C ASP A 17 -3.65 10.39 17.54
N PHE A 18 -4.26 10.32 18.72
CA PHE A 18 -5.67 9.96 18.87
C PHE A 18 -6.64 11.02 18.33
N MET A 19 -6.21 12.27 18.14
CA MET A 19 -7.05 13.35 17.64
C MET A 19 -7.14 13.35 16.12
N THR A 20 -6.00 13.11 15.46
CA THR A 20 -5.91 13.08 13.99
C THR A 20 -6.05 11.66 13.42
N HIS A 21 -5.87 10.65 14.26
CA HIS A 21 -5.69 9.25 13.89
C HIS A 21 -4.45 9.00 13.01
N GLU A 22 -3.51 9.95 12.99
CA GLU A 22 -2.25 9.80 12.28
C GLU A 22 -1.29 8.93 13.08
N ARG A 23 -0.46 8.20 12.34
CA ARG A 23 0.53 7.26 12.87
C ARG A 23 1.87 7.55 12.23
N TRP A 24 2.92 7.46 13.03
CA TRP A 24 4.28 7.68 12.58
C TRP A 24 5.18 6.56 13.08
N LEU A 25 6.00 6.04 12.19
CA LEU A 25 7.07 5.12 12.53
C LEU A 25 8.13 5.84 13.38
N VAL A 26 8.49 5.25 14.51
CA VAL A 26 9.51 5.78 15.44
C VAL A 26 10.77 4.91 15.43
N SER A 27 10.61 3.58 15.40
CA SER A 27 11.72 2.63 15.41
C SER A 27 11.36 1.34 14.67
N SER A 28 12.34 0.71 14.02
CA SER A 28 12.21 -0.57 13.32
C SER A 28 13.42 -1.45 13.66
N GLN A 29 13.22 -2.53 14.42
CA GLN A 29 14.29 -3.35 14.98
C GLN A 29 14.03 -4.85 14.78
N VAL A 30 15.09 -5.65 14.76
CA VAL A 30 15.00 -7.12 14.72
C VAL A 30 15.47 -7.74 16.02
N ILE A 31 14.77 -8.78 16.46
CA ILE A 31 15.08 -9.53 17.67
C ILE A 31 15.40 -10.97 17.29
N GLU A 32 16.59 -11.42 17.67
CA GLU A 32 17.02 -12.82 17.58
C GLU A 32 16.36 -13.63 18.71
N TRP A 33 15.16 -14.15 18.44
CA TRP A 33 14.36 -14.86 19.43
C TRP A 33 14.98 -16.19 19.87
N ARG A 34 15.88 -16.79 19.07
CA ARG A 34 16.51 -18.09 19.39
C ARG A 34 17.38 -18.04 20.65
N MET A 35 17.71 -16.85 21.16
CA MET A 35 18.30 -16.67 22.49
C MET A 35 17.49 -17.37 23.60
N VAL A 36 16.17 -17.49 23.43
CA VAL A 36 15.28 -18.23 24.36
C VAL A 36 15.67 -19.71 24.48
N LEU A 37 16.23 -20.31 23.43
CA LEU A 37 16.61 -21.72 23.40
C LEU A 37 17.81 -22.04 24.30
N CYS A 38 18.54 -21.03 24.75
CA CYS A 38 19.70 -21.18 25.65
C CYS A 38 19.30 -21.10 27.13
N SER A 39 18.05 -20.74 27.43
CA SER A 39 17.56 -20.55 28.80
C SER A 39 16.89 -21.82 29.33
N GLU A 40 17.23 -22.22 30.56
CA GLU A 40 16.57 -23.35 31.27
C GLU A 40 15.07 -23.13 31.47
N SER A 41 14.67 -21.88 31.65
CA SER A 41 13.27 -21.49 31.82
C SER A 41 12.51 -21.36 30.50
N TRP A 42 13.19 -21.52 29.35
CA TRP A 42 12.66 -21.20 28.01
C TRP A 42 12.06 -19.79 27.94
N SER A 43 12.64 -18.87 28.71
CA SER A 43 12.31 -17.46 28.75
C SER A 43 13.59 -16.64 28.85
N THR A 44 13.62 -15.50 28.18
CA THR A 44 14.74 -14.55 28.25
C THR A 44 14.23 -13.12 28.27
N ARG A 45 15.02 -12.23 28.86
CA ARG A 45 14.78 -10.79 28.88
C ARG A 45 15.83 -10.11 28.01
N ILE A 46 15.38 -9.22 27.15
CA ILE A 46 16.22 -8.51 26.21
C ILE A 46 16.00 -7.02 26.44
N ASN A 47 17.04 -6.33 26.91
CA ASN A 47 17.08 -4.87 26.92
C ASN A 47 17.56 -4.40 25.56
N MET A 48 16.72 -3.64 24.86
CA MET A 48 17.00 -3.16 23.51
C MET A 48 16.95 -1.64 23.48
N ASP A 49 18.03 -1.03 23.02
CA ASP A 49 18.04 0.38 22.63
C ASP A 49 17.36 0.52 21.27
N LEU A 50 16.40 1.43 21.19
CA LEU A 50 15.64 1.73 20.00
C LEU A 50 16.33 2.86 19.25
N GLN A 51 16.70 2.60 18.00
CA GLN A 51 17.17 3.63 17.10
C GLN A 51 15.98 4.26 16.37
N GLY A 52 16.10 5.54 16.03
CA GLY A 52 15.15 6.23 15.18
C GLY A 52 15.08 5.61 13.78
N VAL A 53 14.31 6.23 12.88
CA VAL A 53 14.18 5.83 11.48
C VAL A 53 14.50 7.00 10.56
N PHE A 54 14.71 6.72 9.28
CA PHE A 54 15.00 7.72 8.25
C PHE A 54 16.27 8.51 8.58
N ASP A 55 16.20 9.85 8.54
CA ASP A 55 17.29 10.75 8.88
C ASP A 55 17.74 10.61 10.36
N GLU A 56 16.88 10.07 11.22
CA GLU A 56 17.16 9.80 12.64
C GLU A 56 17.59 8.35 12.91
N SER A 57 17.88 7.56 11.87
CA SER A 57 18.29 6.14 11.99
C SER A 57 19.50 5.87 12.90
N LYS A 58 20.32 6.89 13.17
CA LYS A 58 21.49 6.81 14.07
C LYS A 58 21.25 7.42 15.44
N VAL A 59 20.06 7.95 15.70
CA VAL A 59 19.69 8.60 16.95
C VAL A 59 19.01 7.58 17.87
N ASN A 60 19.43 7.50 19.12
CA ASN A 60 18.71 6.70 20.11
C ASN A 60 17.42 7.42 20.51
N VAL A 61 16.27 6.75 20.38
CA VAL A 61 14.94 7.28 20.69
C VAL A 61 14.35 6.71 21.98
N GLY A 62 15.03 5.74 22.61
CA GLY A 62 14.62 5.16 23.89
C GLY A 62 15.10 3.73 24.07
N SER A 63 14.69 3.08 25.14
CA SER A 63 14.98 1.66 25.37
C SER A 63 13.73 0.92 25.85
N ILE A 64 13.64 -0.36 25.52
CA ILE A 64 12.56 -1.25 25.94
C ILE A 64 13.13 -2.55 26.49
N GLU A 65 12.50 -3.08 27.53
CA GLU A 65 12.71 -4.45 27.99
C GLU A 65 11.67 -5.36 27.31
N VAL A 66 12.13 -6.33 26.54
CA VAL A 66 11.28 -7.34 25.89
C VAL A 66 11.48 -8.68 26.60
N VAL A 67 10.38 -9.26 27.09
CA VAL A 67 10.38 -10.61 27.66
C VAL A 67 9.87 -11.58 26.61
N LEU A 68 10.71 -12.52 26.21
CA LEU A 68 10.34 -13.61 25.30
C LEU A 68 10.18 -14.91 26.06
N GLN A 69 9.18 -15.70 25.70
CA GLN A 69 8.92 -17.02 26.27
C GLN A 69 8.46 -17.97 25.17
N LEU A 70 9.03 -19.17 25.14
CA LEU A 70 8.62 -20.23 24.21
C LEU A 70 7.45 -21.02 24.81
N VAL A 71 6.37 -21.16 24.03
CA VAL A 71 5.15 -21.89 24.44
C VAL A 71 4.81 -22.97 23.40
N PRO A 72 4.55 -24.23 23.79
CA PRO A 72 4.62 -24.75 25.18
C PRO A 72 6.06 -24.85 25.69
N THR A 73 6.25 -24.75 27.00
CA THR A 73 7.56 -24.92 27.63
C THR A 73 8.06 -26.35 27.44
N CYS A 74 9.24 -26.49 26.84
CA CYS A 74 9.78 -27.77 26.42
C CYS A 74 10.57 -28.44 27.56
N HIS A 75 9.89 -28.82 28.65
CA HIS A 75 10.54 -29.37 29.86
C HIS A 75 11.36 -30.66 29.66
N ARG A 76 11.21 -31.34 28.51
CA ARG A 76 11.92 -32.59 28.19
C ARG A 76 13.16 -32.39 27.31
N GLN A 77 13.39 -31.17 26.79
CA GLN A 77 14.59 -30.85 26.03
C GLN A 77 15.56 -30.08 26.92
N LEU A 78 16.85 -30.40 26.80
CA LEU A 78 17.89 -29.58 27.40
C LEU A 78 18.06 -28.29 26.59
N PRO A 79 18.33 -27.14 27.25
CA PRO A 79 18.70 -25.92 26.56
C PRO A 79 19.92 -26.13 25.67
N ILE A 80 19.99 -25.34 24.61
CA ILE A 80 21.16 -25.31 23.72
C ILE A 80 22.30 -24.60 24.44
N ALA A 81 23.51 -25.17 24.38
CA ALA A 81 24.67 -24.52 24.96
C ALA A 81 24.97 -23.19 24.25
N GLN A 82 25.30 -22.15 25.02
CA GLN A 82 25.43 -20.77 24.53
C GLN A 82 26.54 -20.64 23.46
N ASP A 83 27.60 -21.42 23.57
CA ASP A 83 28.69 -21.51 22.59
C ASP A 83 28.22 -22.08 21.25
N VAL A 84 27.40 -23.14 21.26
CA VAL A 84 26.78 -23.72 20.06
C VAL A 84 25.86 -22.70 19.38
N PHE A 85 25.04 -22.00 20.16
CA PHE A 85 24.18 -20.93 19.63
C PHE A 85 25.01 -19.78 19.02
N ASN A 86 26.02 -19.28 19.75
CA ASN A 86 26.88 -18.21 19.27
C ASN A 86 27.67 -18.62 18.02
N ALA A 87 28.16 -19.86 17.95
CA ALA A 87 28.85 -20.40 16.78
C ALA A 87 27.92 -20.46 15.57
N GLN A 88 26.69 -20.95 15.76
CA GLN A 88 25.65 -20.97 14.72
C GLN A 88 25.37 -19.55 14.21
N LEU A 89 25.14 -18.59 15.11
CA LEU A 89 24.82 -17.21 14.75
C LEU A 89 25.97 -16.53 14.01
N ARG A 90 27.22 -16.76 14.44
CA ARG A 90 28.42 -16.23 13.74
C ARG A 90 28.57 -16.79 12.34
N MET A 91 28.43 -18.11 12.19
CA MET A 91 28.44 -18.74 10.87
C MET A 91 27.32 -18.17 10.00
N GLU A 92 26.12 -18.00 10.55
CA GLU A 92 25.00 -17.48 9.79
C GLU A 92 25.23 -16.03 9.32
N ASN A 93 25.70 -15.16 10.21
CA ASN A 93 25.95 -13.76 9.90
C ASN A 93 27.08 -13.57 8.86
N VAL A 94 28.18 -14.33 8.99
CA VAL A 94 29.33 -14.24 8.07
C VAL A 94 29.03 -14.90 6.73
N THR A 95 28.48 -16.11 6.74
CA THR A 95 28.26 -16.90 5.52
C THR A 95 27.02 -16.47 4.75
N TYR A 96 25.92 -16.13 5.43
CA TYR A 96 24.65 -15.80 4.76
C TYR A 96 24.40 -14.30 4.65
N GLY A 97 24.78 -13.51 5.66
CA GLY A 97 24.56 -12.07 5.67
C GLY A 97 25.52 -11.30 4.77
N SER A 98 26.77 -11.13 5.21
CA SER A 98 27.70 -10.17 4.59
C SER A 98 28.28 -10.64 3.26
N GLU A 99 28.66 -11.92 3.13
CA GLU A 99 29.33 -12.41 1.92
C GLU A 99 28.38 -12.49 0.72
N LYS A 100 27.12 -12.87 0.94
CA LYS A 100 26.11 -12.94 -0.14
C LYS A 100 25.74 -11.55 -0.66
N GLU A 101 25.51 -10.59 0.24
CA GLU A 101 25.31 -9.19 -0.13
C GLU A 101 26.51 -8.63 -0.90
N ARG A 102 27.73 -8.89 -0.43
CA ARG A 102 28.94 -8.42 -1.09
C ARG A 102 29.07 -9.01 -2.50
N LYS A 103 28.84 -10.31 -2.66
CA LYS A 103 28.86 -10.98 -3.98
C LYS A 103 27.79 -10.41 -4.90
N PHE A 104 26.58 -10.23 -4.40
CA PHE A 104 25.48 -9.63 -5.17
C PHE A 104 25.80 -8.19 -5.58
N LEU A 105 26.36 -7.37 -4.68
CA LEU A 105 26.76 -5.99 -4.99
C LEU A 105 27.82 -5.92 -6.10
N VAL A 106 28.80 -6.83 -6.09
CA VAL A 106 29.80 -6.91 -7.18
C VAL A 106 29.13 -7.29 -8.50
N TYR A 107 28.25 -8.32 -8.48
CA TYR A 107 27.49 -8.74 -9.64
C TYR A 107 26.61 -7.60 -10.19
N ALA A 108 25.82 -6.94 -9.34
CA ALA A 108 24.92 -5.86 -9.73
C ALA A 108 25.68 -4.67 -10.32
N LYS A 109 26.86 -4.33 -9.77
CA LYS A 109 27.73 -3.30 -10.33
C LYS A 109 28.22 -3.65 -11.73
N GLN A 110 28.69 -4.88 -11.93
CA GLN A 110 29.12 -5.35 -13.24
C GLN A 110 27.96 -5.33 -14.25
N TRP A 111 26.82 -5.92 -13.88
CA TRP A 111 25.62 -5.95 -14.71
C TRP A 111 25.16 -4.54 -15.12
N TRP A 112 25.21 -3.59 -14.17
CA TRP A 112 24.85 -2.20 -14.42
C TRP A 112 25.84 -1.48 -15.35
N GLN A 113 27.14 -1.74 -15.21
CA GLN A 113 28.16 -1.23 -16.13
C GLN A 113 27.90 -1.73 -17.56
N GLU A 114 27.65 -3.03 -17.73
CA GLU A 114 27.32 -3.61 -19.03
C GLU A 114 26.05 -2.99 -19.62
N PHE A 115 25.00 -2.77 -18.80
CA PHE A 115 23.78 -2.11 -19.26
C PHE A 115 24.03 -0.65 -19.69
N LYS A 116 24.84 0.10 -18.94
CA LYS A 116 25.19 1.48 -19.29
C LYS A 116 26.00 1.58 -20.59
N THR A 117 26.90 0.65 -20.86
CA THR A 117 27.65 0.63 -22.12
C THR A 117 26.74 0.50 -23.34
N GLU A 118 25.60 -0.20 -23.20
CA GLU A 118 24.59 -0.33 -24.27
C GLU A 118 23.69 0.90 -24.42
N HIS A 119 23.58 1.75 -23.39
CA HIS A 119 22.63 2.88 -23.30
C HIS A 119 23.28 4.16 -22.74
N GLU A 120 24.52 4.46 -23.15
CA GLU A 120 25.38 5.47 -22.51
C GLU A 120 24.78 6.89 -22.49
N GLU A 121 23.98 7.22 -23.51
CA GLU A 121 23.33 8.54 -23.67
C GLU A 121 21.92 8.63 -23.07
N ASP A 122 21.38 7.55 -22.48
CA ASP A 122 19.98 7.49 -22.05
C ASP A 122 19.83 7.33 -20.52
N GLU A 123 19.33 8.38 -19.86
CA GLU A 123 18.90 8.31 -18.46
C GLU A 123 17.60 7.49 -18.34
N ARG A 124 17.76 6.17 -18.23
CA ARG A 124 16.66 5.23 -17.99
C ARG A 124 16.41 5.04 -16.49
N PRO A 125 15.14 5.05 -16.03
CA PRO A 125 14.82 4.89 -14.62
C PRO A 125 14.91 3.40 -14.19
N VAL A 126 16.13 2.87 -14.07
CA VAL A 126 16.38 1.49 -13.60
C VAL A 126 16.70 1.51 -12.12
N LYS A 127 15.84 0.87 -11.32
CA LYS A 127 15.93 0.85 -9.86
C LYS A 127 16.38 -0.52 -9.36
N ILE A 128 17.67 -0.69 -9.08
CA ILE A 128 18.23 -1.94 -8.53
C ILE A 128 18.16 -1.95 -7.00
N PHE A 129 18.48 -0.82 -6.36
CA PHE A 129 18.51 -0.69 -4.91
C PHE A 129 17.58 0.42 -4.41
N ALA A 130 16.99 0.22 -3.24
CA ALA A 130 16.22 1.20 -2.50
C ALA A 130 16.67 1.23 -1.04
N GLN A 131 16.61 2.39 -0.40
CA GLN A 131 17.00 2.53 1.01
C GLN A 131 15.82 2.12 1.91
N ASP A 132 16.06 1.28 2.92
CA ASP A 132 15.05 0.93 3.92
C ASP A 132 14.85 2.02 4.98
N GLU A 133 13.87 1.85 5.87
CA GLU A 133 13.59 2.82 6.95
C GLU A 133 14.76 3.02 7.93
N ASN A 134 15.75 2.12 7.94
CA ASN A 134 16.94 2.21 8.79
C ASN A 134 18.16 2.74 8.02
N GLY A 135 17.98 3.19 6.79
CA GLY A 135 19.02 3.80 5.99
C GLY A 135 19.92 2.81 5.24
N LEU A 136 19.55 1.52 5.17
CA LEU A 136 20.35 0.49 4.48
C LEU A 136 19.87 0.30 3.04
N ASN A 137 20.81 0.17 2.10
CA ASN A 137 20.48 -0.12 0.70
C ASN A 137 20.11 -1.59 0.53
N ARG A 138 18.88 -1.84 0.07
CA ARG A 138 18.30 -3.16 -0.14
C ARG A 138 17.99 -3.38 -1.61
N PHE A 139 18.13 -4.64 -2.05
CA PHE A 139 17.76 -5.02 -3.41
C PHE A 139 16.24 -4.99 -3.56
N VAL A 140 15.72 -4.42 -4.65
CA VAL A 140 14.27 -4.17 -4.79
C VAL A 140 13.41 -5.44 -4.79
N CYS A 141 13.93 -6.58 -5.29
CA CYS A 141 13.18 -7.84 -5.28
C CYS A 141 12.93 -8.38 -3.87
N ASP A 142 13.73 -7.98 -2.87
CA ASP A 142 13.61 -8.45 -1.49
C ASP A 142 12.36 -7.88 -0.78
N TYR A 143 11.82 -6.78 -1.30
CA TYR A 143 10.56 -6.21 -0.84
C TYR A 143 9.33 -6.96 -1.34
N VAL A 144 9.46 -7.76 -2.40
CA VAL A 144 8.32 -8.46 -3.02
C VAL A 144 8.33 -9.93 -2.63
N SER A 145 7.21 -10.44 -2.15
CA SER A 145 7.03 -11.89 -1.94
C SER A 145 5.56 -12.27 -2.14
N PRO A 146 5.24 -13.50 -2.56
CA PRO A 146 3.85 -13.94 -2.64
C PRO A 146 3.14 -13.92 -1.27
N VAL A 147 2.14 -13.06 -1.11
CA VAL A 147 1.37 -12.90 0.12
C VAL A 147 -0.02 -13.47 -0.02
N ARG A 148 -0.28 -14.58 0.67
CA ARG A 148 -1.62 -15.17 0.73
C ARG A 148 -2.48 -14.40 1.73
N ALA A 149 -3.48 -13.69 1.22
CA ALA A 149 -4.41 -12.91 2.05
C ALA A 149 -5.41 -13.76 2.86
N GLY A 150 -5.39 -15.10 2.74
CA GLY A 150 -6.28 -15.99 3.46
C GLY A 150 -7.75 -15.72 3.12
N ARG A 151 -8.58 -15.49 4.14
CA ARG A 151 -9.99 -15.07 4.01
C ARG A 151 -10.21 -13.58 4.25
N ILE A 152 -9.13 -12.79 4.22
CA ILE A 152 -9.18 -11.35 4.49
C ILE A 152 -9.49 -10.58 3.19
N LEU A 153 -8.93 -11.05 2.07
CA LEU A 153 -9.18 -10.51 0.74
C LEU A 153 -9.56 -11.66 -0.18
N ASP A 154 -10.71 -11.56 -0.84
CA ASP A 154 -11.34 -12.59 -1.65
C ASP A 154 -10.92 -12.54 -3.13
N SER A 155 -10.40 -11.39 -3.60
CA SER A 155 -10.03 -11.23 -5.00
C SER A 155 -8.87 -10.25 -5.23
N PRO A 156 -8.18 -10.35 -6.39
CA PRO A 156 -7.20 -9.35 -6.84
C PRO A 156 -7.75 -7.91 -6.86
N ALA A 157 -9.02 -7.74 -7.20
CA ALA A 157 -9.68 -6.44 -7.24
C ALA A 157 -9.85 -5.86 -5.82
N GLN A 158 -10.21 -6.71 -4.86
CA GLN A 158 -10.28 -6.31 -3.45
C GLN A 158 -8.89 -6.00 -2.88
N ALA A 159 -7.84 -6.73 -3.30
CA ALA A 159 -6.47 -6.41 -2.93
C ALA A 159 -6.02 -5.05 -3.47
N ALA A 160 -6.30 -4.75 -4.74
CA ALA A 160 -6.03 -3.44 -5.32
C ALA A 160 -6.76 -2.32 -4.56
N ARG A 161 -8.03 -2.54 -4.20
CA ARG A 161 -8.81 -1.58 -3.40
C ARG A 161 -8.26 -1.41 -1.98
N PHE A 162 -7.88 -2.50 -1.32
CA PHE A 162 -7.25 -2.46 -0.01
C PHE A 162 -5.97 -1.63 -0.02
N VAL A 163 -5.06 -1.88 -0.96
CA VAL A 163 -3.80 -1.12 -1.07
C VAL A 163 -4.10 0.36 -1.33
N ALA A 164 -5.01 0.67 -2.25
CA ALA A 164 -5.44 2.03 -2.56
C ALA A 164 -6.14 2.76 -1.39
N SER A 165 -6.58 2.02 -0.36
CA SER A 165 -7.17 2.58 0.84
C SER A 165 -6.16 2.85 1.96
N ILE A 166 -4.88 2.56 1.75
CA ILE A 166 -3.77 3.03 2.57
C ILE A 166 -3.42 4.45 2.11
N SER A 167 -3.07 5.37 3.02
CA SER A 167 -2.79 6.75 2.60
C SER A 167 -1.51 6.83 1.76
N THR A 168 -1.58 7.47 0.59
CA THR A 168 -0.38 7.79 -0.21
C THR A 168 0.20 9.12 0.25
N GLN A 169 1.47 9.12 0.62
CA GLN A 169 2.20 10.34 0.95
C GLN A 169 2.55 11.08 -0.34
N LEU A 170 1.90 12.22 -0.57
CA LEU A 170 2.25 13.13 -1.64
C LEU A 170 3.51 13.91 -1.23
N SER A 171 4.44 14.08 -2.18
CA SER A 171 5.66 14.86 -1.97
C SER A 171 5.29 16.30 -1.62
N SER A 172 5.41 16.69 -0.35
CA SER A 172 5.33 18.09 0.05
C SER A 172 6.67 18.75 -0.24
N SER A 173 6.73 19.50 -1.34
CA SER A 173 7.90 20.29 -1.71
C SER A 173 8.04 21.51 -0.81
N ILE A 174 9.24 21.68 -0.27
CA ILE A 174 10.04 22.90 -0.01
C ILE A 174 10.80 22.70 1.31
N GLY A 175 12.05 22.26 1.21
CA GLY A 175 13.02 22.21 2.33
C GLY A 175 13.45 20.83 2.81
N SER A 176 12.78 19.74 2.41
CA SER A 176 13.22 18.38 2.74
C SER A 176 14.23 17.88 1.72
N ASN A 177 15.34 17.30 2.18
CA ASN A 177 16.32 16.64 1.32
C ASN A 177 15.61 15.60 0.43
N THR A 178 16.01 15.55 -0.83
CA THR A 178 15.52 14.61 -1.86
C THR A 178 15.62 13.13 -1.44
N ALA A 179 16.41 12.82 -0.40
CA ALA A 179 16.60 11.49 0.17
C ALA A 179 15.38 10.94 0.93
N ALA A 180 14.53 11.77 1.54
CA ALA A 180 13.36 11.30 2.29
C ALA A 180 12.25 10.70 1.40
N HIS A 181 12.32 10.94 0.08
CA HIS A 181 11.29 10.52 -0.89
C HIS A 181 11.51 9.11 -1.46
N ASP A 182 12.71 8.55 -1.32
CA ASP A 182 13.12 7.28 -1.93
C ASP A 182 13.37 6.19 -0.88
N ILE A 183 12.61 6.25 0.22
CA ILE A 183 12.67 5.27 1.30
C ILE A 183 11.58 4.22 1.12
N TRP A 184 11.99 2.97 1.05
CA TRP A 184 11.12 1.82 0.92
C TRP A 184 10.96 1.17 2.27
N LYS A 185 9.79 1.35 2.89
CA LYS A 185 9.50 0.77 4.20
C LYS A 185 9.35 -0.73 4.07
N SER A 186 9.82 -1.46 5.07
CA SER A 186 9.46 -2.86 5.25
C SER A 186 7.93 -3.05 5.30
N GLY A 187 7.47 -4.23 4.90
CA GLY A 187 6.04 -4.53 4.80
C GLY A 187 5.28 -4.29 6.09
N LEU A 188 5.85 -4.70 7.24
CA LEU A 188 5.23 -4.45 8.55
C LEU A 188 5.15 -2.94 8.82
N ALA A 189 6.25 -2.20 8.68
CA ALA A 189 6.29 -0.77 8.96
C ALA A 189 5.29 0.01 8.10
N PHE A 190 5.20 -0.30 6.80
CA PHE A 190 4.22 0.31 5.90
C PHE A 190 2.77 0.04 6.33
N LEU A 191 2.44 -1.21 6.67
CA LEU A 191 1.08 -1.60 7.07
C LEU A 191 0.67 -0.96 8.40
N VAL A 192 1.55 -0.97 9.40
CA VAL A 192 1.21 -0.46 10.75
C VAL A 192 1.14 1.08 10.79
N GLU A 193 1.95 1.76 9.98
CA GLU A 193 1.87 3.22 9.80
C GLU A 193 0.66 3.63 8.96
N ASN A 194 0.14 2.71 8.13
CA ASN A 194 -1.01 2.92 7.25
C ASN A 194 -0.82 4.14 6.31
N ARG A 195 0.43 4.42 5.94
CA ARG A 195 0.85 5.50 5.05
C ARG A 195 2.21 5.22 4.43
N GLY A 196 2.36 5.51 3.15
CA GLY A 196 3.63 5.32 2.43
C GLY A 196 3.66 5.96 1.06
N ASN A 197 4.80 5.86 0.38
CA ASN A 197 4.95 6.34 -0.99
C ASN A 197 4.36 5.36 -2.00
N VAL A 198 4.32 5.76 -3.27
CA VAL A 198 3.79 4.91 -4.36
C VAL A 198 4.55 3.58 -4.45
N ASP A 199 5.85 3.56 -4.20
CA ASP A 199 6.65 2.34 -4.26
C ASP A 199 6.22 1.30 -3.23
N ASN A 200 5.96 1.72 -1.98
CA ASN A 200 5.44 0.83 -0.94
C ASN A 200 4.10 0.20 -1.36
N HIS A 201 3.23 1.02 -1.96
CA HIS A 201 1.95 0.57 -2.51
C HIS A 201 2.15 -0.46 -3.63
N SER A 202 3.02 -0.19 -4.61
CA SER A 202 3.27 -1.09 -5.74
C SER A 202 3.84 -2.44 -5.28
N VAL A 203 4.80 -2.42 -4.36
CA VAL A 203 5.40 -3.63 -3.79
C VAL A 203 4.35 -4.48 -3.06
N LEU A 204 3.51 -3.87 -2.22
CA LEU A 204 2.46 -4.58 -1.50
C LEU A 204 1.44 -5.18 -2.46
N LEU A 205 0.98 -4.41 -3.44
CA LEU A 205 0.01 -4.90 -4.43
C LEU A 205 0.60 -6.05 -5.25
N CYS A 206 1.83 -5.91 -5.74
CA CYS A 206 2.51 -6.98 -6.49
C CYS A 206 2.59 -8.26 -5.66
N SER A 207 2.98 -8.13 -4.39
CA SER A 207 3.06 -9.24 -3.43
C SER A 207 1.70 -9.95 -3.24
N LEU A 208 0.61 -9.20 -3.13
CA LEU A 208 -0.74 -9.75 -3.00
C LEU A 208 -1.20 -10.44 -4.30
N LEU A 209 -0.97 -9.82 -5.46
CA LEU A 209 -1.35 -10.41 -6.76
C LEU A 209 -0.58 -11.71 -7.03
N LEU A 210 0.71 -11.77 -6.69
CA LEU A 210 1.49 -13.00 -6.69
C LEU A 210 0.89 -14.06 -5.75
N GLY A 211 0.40 -13.65 -4.58
CA GLY A 211 -0.30 -14.51 -3.64
C GLY A 211 -1.62 -15.09 -4.16
N PHE A 212 -2.31 -14.39 -5.07
CA PHE A 212 -3.45 -14.90 -5.85
C PHE A 212 -3.04 -15.75 -7.06
N GLY A 213 -1.74 -15.97 -7.27
CA GLY A 213 -1.21 -16.78 -8.38
C GLY A 213 -1.12 -16.04 -9.71
N MET A 214 -1.16 -14.70 -9.71
CA MET A 214 -1.01 -13.92 -10.94
C MET A 214 0.46 -13.72 -11.30
N ASN A 215 0.77 -13.66 -12.60
CA ASN A 215 2.09 -13.30 -13.10
C ASN A 215 2.30 -11.78 -13.00
N ALA A 216 2.68 -11.30 -11.81
CA ALA A 216 2.74 -9.88 -11.46
C ALA A 216 4.18 -9.38 -11.24
N TYR A 217 4.42 -8.12 -11.65
CA TYR A 217 5.70 -7.42 -11.51
C TYR A 217 5.44 -5.99 -11.06
N VAL A 218 6.35 -5.43 -10.26
CA VAL A 218 6.48 -3.99 -10.10
C VAL A 218 7.19 -3.44 -11.33
N ALA A 219 6.64 -2.41 -11.94
CA ALA A 219 7.26 -1.65 -13.02
C ALA A 219 7.68 -0.28 -12.49
N VAL A 220 8.87 0.17 -12.90
CA VAL A 220 9.43 1.47 -12.54
C VAL A 220 9.66 2.29 -13.80
N GLY A 221 9.23 3.54 -13.76
CA GLY A 221 9.22 4.41 -14.92
C GLY A 221 8.92 5.85 -14.58
N VAL A 222 8.35 6.56 -15.55
CA VAL A 222 7.96 7.97 -15.42
C VAL A 222 6.51 8.12 -15.86
N VAL A 223 5.73 8.89 -15.11
CA VAL A 223 4.37 9.32 -15.47
C VAL A 223 4.33 10.81 -15.78
N LYS A 224 3.32 11.24 -16.53
CA LYS A 224 2.97 12.65 -16.64
C LYS A 224 2.51 13.16 -15.28
N ASP A 225 2.96 14.36 -14.94
CA ASP A 225 2.54 15.06 -13.73
C ASP A 225 2.07 16.45 -14.11
N ASP A 226 0.90 16.86 -13.62
CA ASP A 226 0.31 18.15 -13.99
C ASP A 226 1.14 19.34 -13.47
N PHE A 227 1.95 19.15 -12.42
CA PHE A 227 2.75 20.21 -11.81
C PHE A 227 4.20 20.19 -12.30
N SER A 228 4.88 19.05 -12.27
CA SER A 228 6.29 18.91 -12.65
C SER A 228 6.49 18.51 -14.13
N GLY A 229 5.40 18.29 -14.88
CA GLY A 229 5.40 17.77 -16.24
C GLY A 229 5.62 16.25 -16.30
N GLN A 230 6.63 15.75 -15.58
CA GLN A 230 6.94 14.33 -15.44
C GLN A 230 7.47 14.03 -14.04
N ARG A 231 7.22 12.82 -13.53
CA ARG A 231 7.77 12.35 -12.25
C ARG A 231 8.09 10.84 -12.26
N PRO A 232 9.12 10.39 -11.51
CA PRO A 232 9.36 8.97 -11.25
C PRO A 232 8.13 8.32 -10.63
N HIS A 233 7.86 7.09 -11.01
CA HIS A 233 6.67 6.38 -10.57
C HIS A 233 6.83 4.86 -10.66
N SER A 234 6.13 4.16 -9.76
CA SER A 234 6.04 2.71 -9.75
C SER A 234 4.59 2.28 -9.85
N TRP A 235 4.32 1.22 -10.61
CA TRP A 235 2.99 0.62 -10.73
C TRP A 235 3.13 -0.90 -10.84
N VAL A 236 2.02 -1.64 -10.83
CA VAL A 236 2.06 -3.10 -10.97
C VAL A 236 1.58 -3.50 -12.35
N VAL A 237 2.27 -4.44 -12.96
CA VAL A 237 1.94 -5.00 -14.27
C VAL A 237 1.66 -6.49 -14.10
N THR A 238 0.57 -6.96 -14.69
CA THR A 238 0.29 -8.40 -14.77
C THR A 238 0.17 -8.84 -16.22
N PHE A 239 0.71 -10.02 -16.52
CA PHE A 239 0.62 -10.64 -17.84
C PHE A 239 -0.43 -11.75 -17.86
N GLN A 240 -1.18 -11.84 -18.96
CA GLN A 240 -2.07 -12.97 -19.22
C GLN A 240 -1.31 -13.99 -20.07
N GLU A 241 -1.19 -15.24 -19.60
CA GLU A 241 -0.40 -16.28 -20.29
C GLU A 241 -0.84 -16.52 -21.73
N GLU A 242 -2.14 -16.40 -22.01
CA GLU A 242 -2.72 -16.63 -23.34
C GLU A 242 -2.47 -15.47 -24.33
N GLN A 243 -2.03 -14.30 -23.87
CA GLN A 243 -1.88 -13.09 -24.70
C GLN A 243 -0.59 -12.33 -24.35
N PRO A 244 0.58 -12.75 -24.89
CA PRO A 244 1.89 -12.21 -24.47
C PRO A 244 2.09 -10.72 -24.75
N ASN A 245 1.28 -10.11 -25.63
CA ASN A 245 1.32 -8.68 -25.95
C ASN A 245 0.27 -7.85 -25.20
N LYS A 246 -0.47 -8.46 -24.27
CA LYS A 246 -1.48 -7.79 -23.46
C LYS A 246 -1.03 -7.77 -22.01
N ALA A 247 -0.92 -6.57 -21.47
CA ALA A 247 -0.62 -6.35 -20.08
C ALA A 247 -1.80 -5.64 -19.41
N ILE A 248 -1.97 -5.85 -18.11
CA ILE A 248 -2.86 -5.03 -17.29
C ILE A 248 -1.98 -4.22 -16.36
N PHE A 249 -2.13 -2.90 -16.41
CA PHE A 249 -1.47 -1.98 -15.49
C PHE A 249 -2.41 -1.70 -14.33
N TRP A 250 -1.87 -1.78 -13.13
CA TRP A 250 -2.56 -1.57 -11.87
C TRP A 250 -1.93 -0.37 -11.18
N GLU A 251 -2.70 0.70 -11.05
CA GLU A 251 -2.28 1.88 -10.30
C GLU A 251 -2.48 1.62 -8.81
N ALA A 252 -1.41 1.32 -8.09
CA ALA A 252 -1.50 0.82 -6.72
C ALA A 252 -2.09 1.85 -5.76
N SER A 253 -1.84 3.15 -5.98
CA SER A 253 -2.34 4.23 -5.14
C SER A 253 -3.84 4.51 -5.30
N THR A 254 -4.44 4.11 -6.44
CA THR A 254 -5.87 4.38 -6.74
C THR A 254 -6.71 3.11 -6.91
N GLY A 255 -6.07 1.96 -7.09
CA GLY A 255 -6.73 0.68 -7.38
C GLY A 255 -7.22 0.55 -8.81
N LYS A 256 -7.00 1.56 -9.67
CA LYS A 256 -7.45 1.55 -11.07
C LYS A 256 -6.67 0.55 -11.92
N LYS A 257 -7.37 -0.01 -12.90
CA LYS A 257 -6.81 -0.97 -13.87
C LYS A 257 -6.89 -0.40 -15.27
N PHE A 258 -5.82 -0.55 -16.02
CA PHE A 258 -5.73 -0.14 -17.42
C PHE A 258 -5.29 -1.32 -18.27
N SER A 259 -6.08 -1.67 -19.29
CA SER A 259 -5.66 -2.67 -20.27
C SER A 259 -4.67 -2.03 -21.24
N PHE A 260 -3.46 -2.57 -21.30
CA PHE A 260 -2.41 -2.10 -22.19
C PHE A 260 -2.15 -3.10 -23.31
N ARG A 261 -1.95 -2.56 -24.51
CA ARG A 261 -1.45 -3.27 -25.68
C ARG A 261 -0.45 -2.38 -26.40
N ALA A 262 0.71 -2.93 -26.76
CA ALA A 262 1.72 -2.18 -27.49
C ALA A 262 1.21 -1.77 -28.88
N PHE A 263 1.49 -0.53 -29.29
CA PHE A 263 1.19 -0.03 -30.64
C PHE A 263 2.49 0.38 -31.37
N PRO A 264 3.35 -0.58 -31.78
CA PRO A 264 4.65 -0.28 -32.37
C PRO A 264 4.59 0.40 -33.75
N HIS A 265 3.43 0.36 -34.43
CA HIS A 265 3.26 0.86 -35.80
C HIS A 265 2.10 1.86 -35.97
N TYR A 266 1.37 2.19 -34.91
CA TYR A 266 0.19 3.06 -34.97
C TYR A 266 0.07 3.90 -33.69
N SER A 267 -0.62 5.03 -33.78
CA SER A 267 -0.94 5.82 -32.59
C SER A 267 -2.00 5.09 -31.74
N PRO A 268 -1.88 5.10 -30.39
CA PRO A 268 -2.88 4.48 -29.53
C PRO A 268 -4.25 5.16 -29.72
N PRO A 269 -5.36 4.42 -29.62
CA PRO A 269 -6.69 5.01 -29.70
C PRO A 269 -6.91 5.98 -28.53
N SER A 270 -7.68 7.06 -28.76
CA SER A 270 -7.81 8.21 -27.85
C SER A 270 -8.35 7.88 -26.44
N ASN A 271 -8.95 6.70 -26.29
CA ASN A 271 -9.47 6.13 -25.05
C ASN A 271 -8.43 5.33 -24.23
N CYS A 272 -7.24 5.10 -24.78
CA CYS A 272 -6.09 4.49 -24.09
C CYS A 272 -5.10 5.56 -23.62
N LYS A 273 -5.57 6.59 -22.89
CA LYS A 273 -4.66 7.56 -22.26
C LYS A 273 -4.04 6.94 -21.02
N VAL A 274 -2.90 6.30 -21.22
CA VAL A 274 -2.05 5.83 -20.14
C VAL A 274 -1.20 7.01 -19.67
N GLU A 275 -1.22 7.31 -18.36
CA GLU A 275 -0.43 8.41 -17.78
C GLU A 275 1.07 8.07 -17.70
N TYR A 276 1.41 6.77 -17.78
CA TYR A 276 2.78 6.29 -17.91
C TYR A 276 3.40 6.76 -19.24
N VAL A 277 4.62 7.29 -19.18
CA VAL A 277 5.38 7.84 -20.32
C VAL A 277 6.52 6.90 -20.68
N THR A 278 7.31 6.50 -19.69
CA THR A 278 8.48 5.63 -19.90
C THR A 278 8.51 4.48 -18.91
N ILE A 279 9.27 3.44 -19.25
CA ILE A 279 9.54 2.28 -18.39
C ILE A 279 11.02 1.94 -18.45
N GLY A 280 11.64 1.84 -17.27
CA GLY A 280 13.06 1.55 -17.12
C GLY A 280 13.32 0.11 -16.70
N CYS A 281 12.59 -0.41 -15.72
CA CYS A 281 12.72 -1.81 -15.30
C CYS A 281 11.41 -2.39 -14.79
N ILE A 282 11.34 -3.72 -14.77
CA ILE A 282 10.31 -4.48 -14.06
C ILE A 282 10.96 -5.55 -13.21
N PHE A 283 10.35 -5.86 -12.07
CA PHE A 283 10.86 -6.89 -11.18
C PHE A 283 9.75 -7.52 -10.35
N ASN A 284 9.99 -8.72 -9.87
CA ASN A 284 9.15 -9.39 -8.88
C ASN A 284 10.04 -9.99 -7.79
N HIS A 285 9.53 -10.97 -7.08
CA HIS A 285 10.19 -11.64 -5.97
C HIS A 285 11.40 -12.51 -6.33
N TYR A 286 11.64 -12.81 -7.62
CA TYR A 286 12.75 -13.66 -8.08
C TYR A 286 13.37 -13.26 -9.43
N GLN A 287 12.76 -12.31 -10.14
CA GLN A 287 13.19 -11.85 -11.45
C GLN A 287 13.37 -10.34 -11.48
N PHE A 288 14.37 -9.91 -12.24
CA PHE A 288 14.66 -8.50 -12.49
C PHE A 288 15.02 -8.31 -13.96
N PHE A 289 14.34 -7.36 -14.62
CA PHE A 289 14.55 -7.01 -16.02
C PHE A 289 14.67 -5.49 -16.17
N ALA A 290 15.67 -5.01 -16.92
CA ALA A 290 15.70 -3.64 -17.42
C ALA A 290 15.30 -3.59 -18.89
N ASN A 291 14.59 -2.52 -19.26
CA ASN A 291 14.22 -2.24 -20.63
C ASN A 291 15.50 -1.95 -21.44
N ASN A 292 15.87 -2.92 -22.27
CA ASN A 292 17.04 -2.91 -23.14
C ASN A 292 16.70 -2.45 -24.57
N TYR A 293 15.43 -2.13 -24.85
CA TYR A 293 15.01 -1.73 -26.18
C TYR A 293 15.50 -0.32 -26.53
N LYS A 294 15.57 0.01 -27.83
CA LYS A 294 16.08 1.30 -28.33
C LYS A 294 15.34 2.52 -27.77
N THR A 295 14.07 2.37 -27.37
CA THR A 295 13.26 3.42 -26.77
C THR A 295 12.75 3.01 -25.40
N LYS A 296 12.68 3.99 -24.48
CA LYS A 296 12.09 3.85 -23.15
C LYS A 296 10.59 4.12 -23.10
N SER A 297 9.98 4.54 -24.21
CA SER A 297 8.55 4.87 -24.28
C SER A 297 7.68 3.65 -23.96
N ILE A 298 6.67 3.85 -23.12
CA ILE A 298 5.71 2.78 -22.80
C ILE A 298 4.85 2.42 -24.00
N GLU A 299 4.50 3.38 -24.86
CA GLU A 299 3.54 3.19 -25.97
C GLU A 299 4.02 2.14 -27.00
N THR A 300 5.34 2.09 -27.19
CA THR A 300 6.02 1.17 -28.10
C THR A 300 6.64 -0.04 -27.37
N CYS A 301 6.49 -0.12 -26.05
CA CYS A 301 7.09 -1.16 -25.23
C CYS A 301 6.38 -2.51 -25.49
N ILE A 302 7.17 -3.53 -25.84
CA ILE A 302 6.68 -4.90 -25.99
C ILE A 302 7.24 -5.76 -24.85
N PHE A 303 6.34 -6.36 -24.07
CA PHE A 303 6.64 -7.15 -22.88
C PHE A 303 7.05 -8.60 -23.19
N ASP A 304 7.95 -8.78 -24.16
CA ASP A 304 8.56 -10.08 -24.45
C ASP A 304 9.84 -10.25 -23.60
N LEU A 305 9.66 -10.67 -22.34
CA LEU A 305 10.73 -10.74 -21.34
C LEU A 305 11.80 -11.80 -21.66
N ASN A 306 11.51 -12.72 -22.58
CA ASN A 306 12.45 -13.75 -23.02
C ASN A 306 13.45 -13.21 -24.07
N ASN A 307 13.18 -12.03 -24.64
CA ASN A 307 14.01 -11.44 -25.67
C ASN A 307 15.04 -10.47 -25.07
N ALA A 308 16.30 -10.90 -25.04
CA ALA A 308 17.42 -10.12 -24.48
C ALA A 308 17.65 -8.76 -25.17
N ASN A 309 17.23 -8.60 -26.42
CA ASN A 309 17.31 -7.32 -27.14
C ASN A 309 16.24 -6.32 -26.69
N ARG A 310 15.26 -6.77 -25.90
CA ARG A 310 14.18 -5.94 -25.35
C ARG A 310 14.28 -5.80 -23.85
N TRP A 311 14.68 -6.87 -23.17
CA TRP A 311 14.77 -6.92 -21.72
C TRP A 311 16.07 -7.58 -21.30
N LYS A 312 16.96 -6.80 -20.68
CA LYS A 312 18.19 -7.32 -20.09
C LYS A 312 17.83 -7.88 -18.71
N ARG A 313 18.04 -9.18 -18.51
CA ARG A 313 17.72 -9.87 -17.26
C ARG A 313 18.94 -9.97 -16.33
N MET A 314 18.69 -10.01 -15.03
CA MET A 314 19.66 -10.54 -14.08
C MET A 314 19.54 -12.07 -13.99
N SER A 315 20.58 -12.73 -13.49
CA SER A 315 20.55 -14.18 -13.22
C SER A 315 19.65 -14.46 -12.03
N GLU A 316 18.65 -15.31 -12.24
CA GLU A 316 17.72 -15.75 -11.20
C GLU A 316 18.44 -16.53 -10.12
N GLU A 317 19.48 -17.29 -10.48
CA GLU A 317 20.33 -18.03 -9.54
C GLU A 317 21.10 -17.09 -8.60
N ILE A 318 21.57 -15.95 -9.11
CA ILE A 318 22.24 -14.93 -8.29
C ILE A 318 21.23 -14.15 -7.44
N ILE A 319 20.05 -13.85 -7.97
CA ILE A 319 18.95 -13.24 -7.20
C ILE A 319 18.55 -14.13 -6.02
N ALA A 320 18.41 -15.44 -6.26
CA ALA A 320 18.07 -16.43 -5.24
C ALA A 320 19.01 -16.46 -4.04
N ILE A 321 20.28 -16.11 -4.27
CA ILE A 321 21.28 -16.08 -3.21
C ILE A 321 20.99 -14.91 -2.24
N VAL A 322 20.48 -13.78 -2.74
CA VAL A 322 20.32 -12.56 -1.94
C VAL A 322 18.90 -12.33 -1.43
N VAL A 323 17.88 -12.80 -2.15
CA VAL A 323 16.46 -12.63 -1.77
C VAL A 323 16.01 -13.78 -0.89
N ASP A 324 15.36 -13.45 0.22
CA ASP A 324 14.94 -14.41 1.23
C ASP A 324 13.52 -14.95 0.95
N ASN A 325 13.35 -15.77 -0.09
CA ASN A 325 12.02 -16.22 -0.53
C ASN A 325 11.74 -17.72 -0.30
N LYS A 326 10.79 -18.01 0.60
CA LYS A 326 10.25 -19.36 0.90
C LYS A 326 9.74 -20.09 -0.35
N TYR A 327 9.36 -19.34 -1.39
CA TYR A 327 8.71 -19.87 -2.58
C TYR A 327 9.67 -20.27 -3.69
N PHE A 328 10.96 -19.91 -3.59
CA PHE A 328 11.97 -20.18 -4.62
C PHE A 328 12.30 -21.68 -4.74
N GLU A 329 12.28 -22.43 -3.63
CA GLU A 329 12.63 -23.86 -3.62
C GLU A 329 11.60 -24.74 -4.33
N LYS A 330 10.32 -24.36 -4.35
CA LYS A 330 9.29 -25.20 -5.01
C LYS A 330 9.37 -25.13 -6.55
N ALA A 331 9.98 -24.10 -7.11
CA ALA A 331 10.08 -23.89 -8.55
C ALA A 331 11.32 -24.55 -9.18
N ILE A 332 12.41 -24.73 -8.42
CA ILE A 332 13.69 -25.23 -8.96
C ILE A 332 14.05 -26.63 -8.44
N SER A 333 13.69 -26.96 -7.20
CA SER A 333 13.98 -28.28 -6.64
C SER A 333 12.71 -29.13 -6.60
N GLY A 334 12.58 -30.01 -7.59
CA GLY A 334 11.70 -31.18 -7.51
C GLY A 334 12.13 -32.21 -6.45
N ASP A 335 13.19 -31.90 -5.69
CA ASP A 335 13.78 -32.73 -4.65
C ASP A 335 13.74 -31.96 -3.32
N GLY A 336 13.11 -32.54 -2.30
CA GLY A 336 12.74 -31.90 -1.03
C GLY A 336 13.90 -31.57 -0.08
N ASN A 337 15.07 -31.18 -0.59
CA ASN A 337 16.22 -30.80 0.22
C ASN A 337 16.26 -29.28 0.43
N ASN A 338 15.40 -28.81 1.34
CA ASN A 338 15.22 -27.41 1.73
C ASN A 338 16.46 -26.90 2.49
N ASN A 339 17.43 -26.30 1.78
CA ASN A 339 18.54 -25.57 2.40
C ASN A 339 18.20 -24.08 2.40
N ILE A 340 17.22 -23.75 3.23
CA ILE A 340 16.62 -22.44 3.27
C ILE A 340 17.63 -21.40 3.80
N SER A 341 17.90 -20.38 2.99
CA SER A 341 18.91 -19.35 3.26
C SER A 341 18.30 -18.10 3.88
N TRP A 342 17.98 -18.16 5.17
CA TRP A 342 17.48 -17.00 5.91
C TRP A 342 18.60 -16.13 6.47
N ASN A 343 18.41 -14.82 6.42
CA ASN A 343 19.29 -13.83 7.04
C ASN A 343 18.65 -13.20 8.28
N ASN A 344 19.49 -12.76 9.23
CA ASN A 344 19.08 -12.05 10.45
C ASN A 344 18.68 -10.59 10.16
N ARG A 345 17.79 -10.38 9.19
CA ARG A 345 17.42 -9.08 8.62
C ARG A 345 15.96 -8.76 8.91
N ILE A 346 15.62 -7.47 8.78
CA ILE A 346 14.23 -7.06 8.72
C ILE A 346 13.58 -7.79 7.53
N PRO A 347 12.49 -8.55 7.75
CA PRO A 347 11.67 -9.06 6.67
C PRO A 347 11.08 -7.86 5.90
N LEU A 348 11.63 -7.57 4.73
CA LEU A 348 11.23 -6.40 3.95
C LEU A 348 9.87 -6.59 3.27
N SER A 349 9.53 -7.82 2.92
CA SER A 349 8.23 -8.16 2.37
C SER A 349 7.19 -8.43 3.46
N VAL A 350 5.91 -8.18 3.14
CA VAL A 350 4.80 -8.52 4.05
C VAL A 350 4.75 -10.04 4.20
N SER A 351 4.73 -10.53 5.43
CA SER A 351 4.61 -11.97 5.69
C SER A 351 3.15 -12.43 5.76
N ARG A 352 2.29 -11.62 6.38
CA ARG A 352 0.89 -11.95 6.62
C ARG A 352 0.07 -10.68 6.85
N LEU A 353 -1.18 -10.70 6.37
CA LEU A 353 -2.18 -9.70 6.71
C LEU A 353 -2.97 -10.11 7.97
N VAL A 354 -3.34 -9.13 8.77
CA VAL A 354 -4.25 -9.25 9.91
C VAL A 354 -5.63 -8.74 9.51
N ALA A 355 -6.67 -9.46 9.93
CA ALA A 355 -8.04 -9.01 9.73
C ALA A 355 -8.31 -7.77 10.58
N SER A 356 -9.03 -6.79 10.02
CA SER A 356 -9.46 -5.63 10.81
C SER A 356 -10.36 -6.06 11.96
N THR A 357 -10.15 -5.43 13.12
CA THR A 357 -10.96 -5.61 14.33
C THR A 357 -11.94 -4.45 14.55
N SER A 358 -12.04 -3.55 13.56
CA SER A 358 -12.84 -2.33 13.65
C SER A 358 -14.35 -2.62 13.55
N ASP A 359 -15.13 -2.05 14.47
CA ASP A 359 -16.59 -2.03 14.37
C ASP A 359 -17.03 -0.90 13.44
N VAL A 360 -17.09 -1.21 12.14
CA VAL A 360 -17.42 -0.24 11.08
C VAL A 360 -18.82 0.34 11.22
N ILE A 361 -19.76 -0.39 11.82
CA ILE A 361 -21.13 0.10 12.03
C ILE A 361 -21.12 1.18 13.10
N LYS A 362 -20.48 0.91 14.24
CA LYS A 362 -20.31 1.89 15.31
C LYS A 362 -19.54 3.12 14.82
N MET A 363 -18.43 2.91 14.13
CA MET A 363 -17.62 4.01 13.57
C MET A 363 -18.42 4.89 12.61
N SER A 364 -19.25 4.29 11.75
CA SER A 364 -20.12 5.04 10.83
C SER A 364 -21.13 5.91 11.59
N ASN A 365 -21.79 5.34 12.60
CA ASN A 365 -22.78 6.05 13.41
C ASN A 365 -22.15 7.19 14.23
N ASP A 366 -21.02 6.93 14.87
CA ASP A 366 -20.30 7.92 15.68
C ASP A 366 -19.82 9.09 14.82
N LEU A 367 -19.28 8.81 13.63
CA LEU A 367 -18.85 9.83 12.68
C LEU A 367 -20.03 10.63 12.10
N GLU A 368 -21.13 9.97 11.77
CA GLU A 368 -22.35 10.63 11.30
C GLU A 368 -22.87 11.63 12.34
N ASN A 369 -22.94 11.23 13.62
CA ASN A 369 -23.39 12.09 14.72
C ASN A 369 -22.47 13.29 14.95
N GLN A 370 -21.14 13.08 14.87
CA GLN A 370 -20.16 14.16 14.97
C GLN A 370 -20.34 15.17 13.84
N LEU A 371 -20.47 14.69 12.59
CA LEU A 371 -20.67 15.55 11.42
C LEU A 371 -22.00 16.28 11.45
N ARG A 372 -23.11 15.64 11.85
CA ARG A 372 -24.41 16.31 12.04
C ARG A 372 -24.27 17.48 13.01
N THR A 373 -23.60 17.24 14.14
CA THR A 373 -23.34 18.27 15.16
C THR A 373 -22.51 19.43 14.60
N LEU A 374 -21.42 19.14 13.87
CA LEU A 374 -20.57 20.16 13.28
C LEU A 374 -21.30 20.99 12.21
N VAL A 375 -22.06 20.34 11.33
CA VAL A 375 -22.84 21.00 10.27
C VAL A 375 -23.92 21.89 10.89
N SER A 376 -24.66 21.41 11.89
CA SER A 376 -25.68 22.22 12.57
C SER A 376 -25.06 23.43 13.26
N ARG A 377 -23.93 23.27 13.97
CA ARG A 377 -23.21 24.39 14.59
C ARG A 377 -22.72 25.40 13.56
N TRP A 378 -22.15 24.93 12.45
CA TRP A 378 -21.68 25.79 11.36
C TRP A 378 -22.84 26.61 10.77
N ARG A 379 -23.98 25.97 10.49
CA ARG A 379 -25.17 26.63 9.96
C ARG A 379 -25.74 27.67 10.92
N SER A 380 -25.88 27.34 12.21
CA SER A 380 -26.37 28.30 13.22
C SER A 380 -25.46 29.51 13.35
N ALA A 381 -24.14 29.32 13.31
CA ALA A 381 -23.17 30.41 13.39
C ALA A 381 -23.20 31.34 12.15
N ARG A 382 -23.47 30.78 10.96
CA ARG A 382 -23.36 31.53 9.69
C ARG A 382 -24.69 32.09 9.18
N LEU A 383 -25.80 31.41 9.43
CA LEU A 383 -27.13 31.76 8.91
C LEU A 383 -28.05 32.36 9.98
N GLY A 384 -27.60 32.38 11.24
CA GLY A 384 -28.37 32.89 12.38
C GLY A 384 -29.22 31.82 13.08
N THR A 385 -29.70 32.15 14.28
CA THR A 385 -30.44 31.23 15.17
C THR A 385 -31.82 30.83 14.66
N ASN A 386 -32.36 31.55 13.67
CA ASN A 386 -33.71 31.32 13.13
C ASN A 386 -33.76 30.27 12.01
N VAL A 387 -32.62 29.67 11.64
CA VAL A 387 -32.56 28.60 10.64
C VAL A 387 -32.57 27.24 11.34
N THR A 388 -33.74 26.61 11.41
CA THR A 388 -33.86 25.23 11.91
C THR A 388 -33.26 24.26 10.90
N SER A 389 -32.20 23.56 11.29
CA SER A 389 -31.61 22.47 10.49
C SER A 389 -32.39 21.19 10.77
N LYS A 390 -33.41 20.91 9.97
CA LYS A 390 -34.17 19.67 10.06
C LYS A 390 -33.42 18.55 9.33
N TRP A 391 -33.20 17.44 10.01
CA TRP A 391 -32.61 16.24 9.42
C TRP A 391 -33.71 15.28 8.97
N ASP A 392 -33.61 14.76 7.75
CA ASP A 392 -34.53 13.77 7.19
C ASP A 392 -33.90 12.38 7.24
N ASP A 393 -34.30 11.56 8.22
CA ASP A 393 -33.72 10.23 8.44
C ASP A 393 -34.06 9.24 7.31
N GLN A 394 -35.20 9.39 6.65
CA GLN A 394 -35.56 8.54 5.51
C GLN A 394 -34.66 8.84 4.31
N LEU A 395 -34.38 10.11 4.04
CA LEU A 395 -33.41 10.50 3.04
C LEU A 395 -32.00 10.03 3.41
N CYS A 396 -31.58 10.17 4.67
CA CYS A 396 -30.29 9.65 5.14
C CYS A 396 -30.17 8.14 4.87
N TYR A 397 -31.22 7.37 5.13
CA TYR A 397 -31.26 5.94 4.84
C TYR A 397 -31.08 5.64 3.34
N MET A 398 -31.84 6.33 2.47
CA MET A 398 -31.76 6.13 1.02
C MET A 398 -30.38 6.48 0.43
N LEU A 399 -29.73 7.53 0.96
CA LEU A 399 -28.38 7.91 0.55
C LEU A 399 -27.34 6.81 0.79
N GLY A 400 -27.62 5.85 1.69
CA GLY A 400 -26.77 4.68 1.92
C GLY A 400 -26.61 3.78 0.69
N GLN A 401 -27.59 3.79 -0.22
CA GLN A 401 -27.51 3.06 -1.50
C GLN A 401 -26.40 3.62 -2.39
N ALA A 402 -26.35 4.95 -2.53
CA ALA A 402 -25.31 5.62 -3.32
C ALA A 402 -23.91 5.36 -2.76
N LEU A 403 -23.74 5.39 -1.44
CA LEU A 403 -22.44 5.09 -0.81
C LEU A 403 -21.98 3.66 -1.07
N PHE A 404 -22.90 2.69 -1.10
CA PHE A 404 -22.57 1.32 -1.47
C PHE A 404 -22.13 1.23 -2.93
N SER A 405 -22.87 1.88 -3.85
CA SER A 405 -22.54 1.91 -5.26
C SER A 405 -21.16 2.54 -5.53
N TYR A 406 -20.81 3.62 -4.83
CA TYR A 406 -19.49 4.26 -4.98
C TYR A 406 -18.34 3.33 -4.57
N GLU A 407 -18.48 2.60 -3.47
CA GLU A 407 -17.44 1.64 -3.06
C GLU A 407 -17.37 0.44 -4.02
N LEU A 408 -18.52 -0.02 -4.51
CA LEU A 408 -18.57 -1.11 -5.50
C LEU A 408 -17.90 -0.70 -6.82
N GLU A 409 -18.07 0.55 -7.24
CA GLU A 409 -17.37 1.11 -8.41
C GLU A 409 -15.85 1.10 -8.20
N GLN A 410 -15.35 1.45 -7.00
CA GLN A 410 -13.91 1.37 -6.71
C GLN A 410 -13.38 -0.07 -6.74
N LEU A 411 -14.18 -1.05 -6.33
CA LEU A 411 -13.81 -2.47 -6.38
C LEU A 411 -13.82 -3.03 -7.80
N THR A 412 -14.85 -2.71 -8.57
CA THR A 412 -15.13 -3.41 -9.84
C THR A 412 -14.69 -2.63 -11.07
N GLY A 413 -14.61 -1.31 -10.97
CA GLY A 413 -14.51 -0.39 -12.10
C GLY A 413 -15.83 -0.21 -12.87
N LEU A 414 -16.94 -0.79 -12.38
CA LEU A 414 -18.26 -0.67 -13.01
C LEU A 414 -18.99 0.55 -12.43
N SER A 415 -19.15 1.58 -13.25
CA SER A 415 -19.92 2.77 -12.89
C SER A 415 -21.42 2.51 -12.96
N ASN A 416 -22.21 3.33 -12.25
CA ASN A 416 -23.68 3.37 -12.29
C ASN A 416 -24.43 2.11 -11.79
N VAL A 417 -23.78 1.22 -11.05
CA VAL A 417 -24.48 0.08 -10.44
C VAL A 417 -25.51 0.56 -9.43
N GLY A 418 -26.79 0.21 -9.61
CA GLY A 418 -27.88 0.58 -8.70
C GLY A 418 -28.38 2.03 -8.82
N ASN A 419 -27.96 2.76 -9.86
CA ASN A 419 -28.29 4.19 -10.00
C ASN A 419 -29.78 4.42 -10.30
N ASP A 420 -30.43 3.51 -11.02
CA ASP A 420 -31.84 3.67 -11.40
C ASP A 420 -32.77 3.42 -10.21
N GLU A 421 -32.45 2.45 -9.36
CA GLU A 421 -33.13 2.20 -8.08
C GLU A 421 -32.94 3.37 -7.12
N PHE A 422 -31.72 3.93 -7.05
CA PHE A 422 -31.43 5.11 -6.25
C PHE A 422 -32.25 6.32 -6.74
N LYS A 423 -32.21 6.64 -8.03
CA LYS A 423 -33.00 7.74 -8.62
C LYS A 423 -34.48 7.57 -8.36
N SER A 424 -35.01 6.36 -8.56
CA SER A 424 -36.42 6.05 -8.32
C SER A 424 -36.82 6.25 -6.85
N SER A 425 -35.93 5.88 -5.92
CA SER A 425 -36.15 6.06 -4.48
C SER A 425 -36.19 7.55 -4.10
N ILE A 426 -35.23 8.34 -4.60
CA ILE A 426 -35.17 9.78 -4.34
C ILE A 426 -36.36 10.51 -4.97
N GLN A 427 -36.73 10.19 -6.21
CA GLN A 427 -37.87 10.81 -6.90
C GLN A 427 -39.21 10.56 -6.19
N ARG A 428 -39.39 9.41 -5.54
CA ARG A 428 -40.62 9.12 -4.77
C ARG A 428 -40.68 9.84 -3.43
N HIS A 429 -39.53 10.16 -2.84
CA HIS A 429 -39.44 10.80 -1.53
C HIS A 429 -39.47 12.33 -1.63
N VAL A 430 -38.81 12.88 -2.65
CA VAL A 430 -38.76 14.32 -2.90
C VAL A 430 -40.06 14.74 -3.58
N LYS A 431 -40.81 15.64 -2.95
CA LYS A 431 -42.10 16.14 -3.44
C LYS A 431 -41.94 16.91 -4.76
N ASP A 432 -43.01 16.94 -5.56
CA ASP A 432 -43.05 17.77 -6.76
C ASP A 432 -42.80 19.26 -6.43
N GLY A 433 -41.97 19.92 -7.24
CA GLY A 433 -41.57 21.32 -7.03
C GLY A 433 -40.40 21.52 -6.06
N TYR A 434 -39.85 20.44 -5.48
CA TYR A 434 -38.64 20.49 -4.66
C TYR A 434 -37.40 20.16 -5.48
N THR A 435 -36.27 20.76 -5.12
CA THR A 435 -34.96 20.47 -5.71
C THR A 435 -34.15 19.62 -4.74
N PHE A 436 -33.56 18.53 -5.24
CA PHE A 436 -32.61 17.70 -4.49
C PHE A 436 -31.18 17.94 -4.95
N LYS A 437 -30.26 18.12 -4.00
CA LYS A 437 -28.82 18.22 -4.24
C LYS A 437 -28.09 17.29 -3.29
N ALA A 438 -27.04 16.64 -3.79
CA ALA A 438 -26.16 15.80 -2.98
C ALA A 438 -24.70 15.98 -3.38
N PHE A 439 -23.81 15.82 -2.41
CA PHE A 439 -22.38 15.94 -2.56
C PHE A 439 -21.67 14.81 -1.80
N PRO A 440 -21.07 13.84 -2.51
CA PRO A 440 -20.27 12.79 -1.89
C PRO A 440 -18.85 13.27 -1.58
N VAL A 441 -18.28 12.74 -0.50
CA VAL A 441 -16.91 12.94 -0.04
C VAL A 441 -16.34 11.56 0.26
N HIS A 442 -15.14 11.29 -0.26
CA HIS A 442 -14.37 10.08 0.02
C HIS A 442 -13.07 10.46 0.73
N VAL A 443 -12.78 9.80 1.84
CA VAL A 443 -11.56 10.00 2.64
C VAL A 443 -11.04 8.66 3.16
N LEU A 444 -9.77 8.62 3.54
CA LEU A 444 -9.12 7.45 4.15
C LEU A 444 -8.94 7.59 5.67
N HIS A 445 -9.72 8.48 6.29
CA HIS A 445 -9.69 8.77 7.72
C HIS A 445 -11.09 9.04 8.26
N ILE A 446 -11.24 9.02 9.58
CA ILE A 446 -12.52 9.23 10.28
C ILE A 446 -12.61 10.58 11.02
N ASN A 447 -11.70 11.52 10.75
CA ASN A 447 -11.73 12.83 11.40
C ASN A 447 -12.87 13.71 10.83
N ALA A 448 -13.93 13.89 11.63
CA ALA A 448 -15.12 14.66 11.25
C ALA A 448 -14.83 16.12 10.86
N ARG A 449 -13.87 16.79 11.54
CA ARG A 449 -13.53 18.19 11.26
C ARG A 449 -12.84 18.33 9.92
N LEU A 450 -11.84 17.50 9.65
CA LEU A 450 -11.14 17.49 8.37
C LEU A 450 -12.07 17.14 7.20
N ILE A 451 -13.04 16.24 7.41
CA ILE A 451 -14.07 15.93 6.42
C ILE A 451 -14.90 17.18 6.11
N LEU A 452 -15.40 17.87 7.14
CA LEU A 452 -16.19 19.08 6.95
C LEU A 452 -15.38 20.19 6.26
N ASP A 453 -14.15 20.43 6.70
CA ASP A 453 -13.25 21.44 6.09
C ASP A 453 -12.96 21.12 4.62
N THR A 454 -12.80 19.84 4.28
CA THR A 454 -12.65 19.39 2.90
C THR A 454 -13.94 19.62 2.10
N ALA A 455 -15.09 19.28 2.67
CA ALA A 455 -16.38 19.51 2.02
C ALA A 455 -16.64 21.01 1.76
N LEU A 456 -16.29 21.89 2.71
CA LEU A 456 -16.44 23.34 2.60
C LEU A 456 -15.67 23.96 1.43
N LYS A 457 -14.63 23.29 0.89
CA LYS A 457 -13.92 23.76 -0.31
C LYS A 457 -14.74 23.57 -1.60
N SER A 458 -15.76 22.71 -1.59
CA SER A 458 -16.59 22.42 -2.76
C SER A 458 -17.73 23.43 -2.92
N PRO A 459 -17.92 24.04 -4.11
CA PRO A 459 -19.04 24.93 -4.36
C PRO A 459 -20.40 24.21 -4.24
N ILE A 460 -20.47 22.94 -4.64
CA ILE A 460 -21.70 22.12 -4.56
C ILE A 460 -22.11 21.96 -3.09
N PHE A 461 -21.14 21.67 -2.20
CA PHE A 461 -21.42 21.58 -0.78
C PHE A 461 -21.80 22.93 -0.18
N GLN A 462 -21.16 24.02 -0.61
CA GLN A 462 -21.53 25.37 -0.19
C GLN A 462 -22.99 25.68 -0.51
N GLU A 463 -23.51 25.26 -1.67
CA GLU A 463 -24.93 25.40 -2.00
C GLU A 463 -25.84 24.59 -1.06
N ILE A 464 -25.44 23.37 -0.71
CA ILE A 464 -26.19 22.49 0.22
C ILE A 464 -26.20 23.10 1.63
N ILE A 465 -25.03 23.44 2.18
CA ILE A 465 -24.89 23.91 3.56
C ILE A 465 -25.35 25.36 3.75
N ASN A 466 -25.38 26.20 2.71
CA ASN A 466 -25.97 27.55 2.78
C ASN A 466 -27.43 27.60 2.33
N CYS A 467 -28.03 26.47 1.96
CA CYS A 467 -29.41 26.42 1.48
C CYS A 467 -30.40 27.06 2.49
N ARG A 468 -31.22 27.96 1.97
CA ARG A 468 -32.32 28.67 2.65
C ARG A 468 -33.61 28.46 1.84
N GLY A 469 -34.73 28.33 2.55
CA GLY A 469 -36.04 28.13 1.95
C GLY A 469 -37.11 28.00 3.03
N SER A 470 -38.38 27.98 2.63
CA SER A 470 -39.52 27.77 3.53
C SER A 470 -39.55 26.35 4.11
N ASP A 471 -39.09 25.35 3.35
CA ASP A 471 -38.93 23.95 3.78
C ASP A 471 -37.57 23.43 3.28
N VAL A 472 -36.58 23.32 4.19
CA VAL A 472 -35.24 22.79 3.91
C VAL A 472 -35.01 21.58 4.81
N ASN A 473 -34.77 20.43 4.18
CA ASN A 473 -34.45 19.19 4.88
C ASN A 473 -33.04 18.75 4.49
N LEU A 474 -32.18 18.58 5.48
CA LEU A 474 -30.81 18.11 5.32
C LEU A 474 -30.77 16.59 5.49
N ALA A 475 -29.83 15.96 4.81
CA ALA A 475 -29.50 14.56 5.00
C ALA A 475 -27.99 14.38 5.03
N LEU A 476 -27.55 13.47 5.88
CA LEU A 476 -26.17 13.05 5.97
C LEU A 476 -26.16 11.54 6.14
N ARG A 477 -25.36 10.86 5.32
CA ARG A 477 -25.07 9.45 5.53
C ARG A 477 -23.58 9.22 5.52
N VAL A 478 -23.11 8.40 6.45
CA VAL A 478 -21.72 7.94 6.52
C VAL A 478 -21.68 6.43 6.37
N LYS A 479 -20.70 5.94 5.63
CA LYS A 479 -20.38 4.51 5.56
C LYS A 479 -18.87 4.32 5.61
N VAL A 480 -18.41 3.74 6.70
CA VAL A 480 -17.03 3.28 6.88
C VAL A 480 -16.95 1.84 6.38
N PHE A 481 -15.99 1.57 5.52
CA PHE A 481 -15.61 0.23 5.11
C PHE A 481 -14.32 -0.15 5.81
N SER A 482 -14.03 -1.45 5.90
CA SER A 482 -12.74 -1.90 6.43
C SER A 482 -12.22 -3.08 5.62
N TYR A 483 -10.91 -3.06 5.40
CA TYR A 483 -10.17 -4.11 4.72
C TYR A 483 -9.24 -4.80 5.73
N ALA A 484 -8.04 -5.20 5.30
CA ALA A 484 -7.02 -5.70 6.20
C ALA A 484 -6.43 -4.57 7.06
N GLU A 485 -5.80 -4.96 8.16
CA GLU A 485 -5.05 -4.08 9.07
C GLU A 485 -5.92 -2.94 9.62
N HIS A 486 -5.47 -1.70 9.43
CA HIS A 486 -6.10 -0.48 9.91
C HIS A 486 -6.73 0.35 8.81
N SER A 487 -6.93 -0.24 7.63
CA SER A 487 -7.48 0.48 6.49
C SER A 487 -8.99 0.68 6.64
N THR A 488 -9.43 1.94 6.58
CA THR A 488 -10.81 2.36 6.80
C THR A 488 -11.28 3.41 5.78
N PRO A 489 -11.43 3.05 4.50
CA PRO A 489 -11.98 3.97 3.51
C PRO A 489 -13.40 4.36 3.92
N THR A 490 -13.67 5.66 3.89
CA THR A 490 -14.90 6.25 4.44
C THR A 490 -15.57 7.12 3.39
N TRP A 491 -16.84 6.82 3.16
CA TRP A 491 -17.72 7.62 2.32
C TRP A 491 -18.69 8.43 3.17
N VAL A 492 -18.85 9.68 2.80
CA VAL A 492 -19.82 10.61 3.39
C VAL A 492 -20.61 11.23 2.25
N ILE A 493 -21.92 11.35 2.40
CA ILE A 493 -22.75 12.07 1.44
C ILE A 493 -23.62 13.07 2.17
N PHE A 494 -23.44 14.34 1.81
CA PHE A 494 -24.28 15.44 2.27
C PHE A 494 -25.38 15.65 1.25
N GLY A 495 -26.62 15.72 1.69
CA GLY A 495 -27.77 15.97 0.85
C GLY A 495 -28.65 17.06 1.42
N CYS A 496 -29.41 17.72 0.55
CA CYS A 496 -30.57 18.48 0.95
C CYS A 496 -31.67 18.36 -0.11
N PHE A 497 -32.90 18.55 0.32
CA PHE A 497 -33.96 18.96 -0.59
C PHE A 497 -34.71 20.14 -0.02
N TYR A 498 -35.14 21.02 -0.92
CA TYR A 498 -35.77 22.27 -0.55
C TYR A 498 -36.75 22.76 -1.62
N GLN A 499 -37.71 23.57 -1.20
CA GLN A 499 -38.59 24.32 -2.09
C GLN A 499 -38.02 25.72 -2.30
N PHE A 500 -37.90 26.17 -3.54
CA PHE A 500 -37.56 27.57 -3.83
C PHE A 500 -38.69 28.48 -3.33
N SER A 501 -38.35 29.51 -2.56
CA SER A 501 -39.25 30.64 -2.33
C SER A 501 -39.40 31.40 -3.65
N GLN A 502 -40.61 31.47 -4.19
CA GLN A 502 -40.93 32.40 -5.29
C GLN A 502 -40.75 33.85 -4.85
#